data_AF-A0AAD5PSC8-F1
#
_entry.id   AF-A0AAD5PSC8-F1
#
_cell.length_a   1.000
_cell.length_b   1.000
_cell.length_c   1.000
_cell.angle_alpha   90.00
_cell.angle_beta   90.00
_cell.angle_gamma   90.00
#
_symmetry.space_group_name_H-M   'P 1'
#
loop_
_entity.id
_entity.type
_entity.pdbx_description
1 polymer ?
#
loop_
_entity_poly.entity_id
_entity_poly.type
_entity_poly.pdbx_seq_one_letter_code
_entity_poly.pdbx_strand_id
1 'polypeptide(L)'
;MQFEKDDMPLRQQQLQIRMRECSQTLDLLFKLNGGAELENITQSSMNLGAFKNVMDLSSPAIAGHSFGSTTLLRTLAADKRYKIGLAMDAWMWPLKDELELTRNIQQPVLFINSETFQTSHNLETMKRFTANADYAERSVLTLRGSIHDNQNDVPYLLPWYIRRFTYHSAIHPLLALQLNNCISLRYLRQCLGHPPDEEHSKLLEHYAQWIYRGIP
;
A
#
# COMPACT_ATOMS: atom_id res chain seq x y z
N MET A 1 -22.05 -1.30 -2.68
CA MET A 1 -22.88 -0.33 -1.92
C MET A 1 -23.55 0.63 -2.90
N GLN A 2 -24.67 1.26 -2.55
CA GLN A 2 -25.46 2.11 -3.45
C GLN A 2 -24.76 3.42 -3.93
N PHE A 3 -23.54 3.69 -3.43
CA PHE A 3 -22.68 4.83 -3.78
C PHE A 3 -21.86 4.63 -5.08
N GLU A 4 -21.85 3.43 -5.66
CA GLU A 4 -20.93 3.04 -6.75
C GLU A 4 -21.49 3.29 -8.17
N LYS A 5 -22.48 4.17 -8.37
CA LYS A 5 -23.00 4.45 -9.73
C LYS A 5 -22.80 5.87 -10.23
N ASP A 6 -22.85 6.89 -9.38
CA ASP A 6 -22.77 8.29 -9.82
C ASP A 6 -21.42 9.00 -9.49
N ASP A 7 -20.58 8.39 -8.64
CA ASP A 7 -19.36 9.03 -8.10
C ASP A 7 -18.08 8.74 -8.90
N MET A 8 -18.10 7.88 -9.92
CA MET A 8 -16.86 7.38 -10.54
C MET A 8 -15.99 8.47 -11.16
N PRO A 9 -16.55 9.42 -11.96
CA PRO A 9 -15.75 10.50 -12.52
C PRO A 9 -15.06 11.32 -11.42
N LEU A 10 -15.74 11.55 -10.29
CA LEU A 10 -15.17 12.23 -9.14
C LEU A 10 -14.03 11.42 -8.51
N ARG A 11 -14.18 10.10 -8.34
CA ARG A 11 -13.10 9.26 -7.80
C ARG A 11 -11.88 9.21 -8.72
N GLN A 12 -12.08 9.17 -10.03
CA GLN A 12 -10.99 9.24 -11.00
C GLN A 12 -10.28 10.60 -10.96
N GLN A 13 -11.02 11.71 -10.85
CA GLN A 13 -10.43 13.03 -10.64
C GLN A 13 -9.62 13.10 -9.34
N GLN A 14 -10.14 12.54 -8.24
CA GLN A 14 -9.41 12.45 -6.98
C GLN A 14 -8.12 11.64 -7.12
N LEU A 15 -8.12 10.53 -7.87
CA LEU A 15 -6.90 9.77 -8.15
C LEU A 15 -5.87 10.59 -8.92
N GLN A 16 -6.29 11.43 -9.86
CA GLN A 16 -5.37 12.29 -10.60
C GLN A 16 -4.70 13.34 -9.70
N ILE A 17 -5.46 13.90 -8.76
CA ILE A 17 -4.90 14.81 -7.74
C ILE A 17 -3.90 14.06 -6.88
N ARG A 18 -4.30 12.92 -6.31
CA ARG A 18 -3.47 12.10 -5.42
C ARG A 18 -2.20 11.60 -6.09
N MET A 19 -2.27 11.18 -7.35
CA MET A 19 -1.09 10.80 -8.13
C MET A 19 -0.10 11.95 -8.26
N ARG A 20 -0.58 13.16 -8.59
CA ARG A 20 0.27 14.36 -8.65
C ARG A 20 0.88 14.70 -7.30
N GLU A 21 0.12 14.60 -6.22
CA GLU A 21 0.61 14.81 -4.86
C GLU A 21 1.72 13.81 -4.50
N CYS A 22 1.60 12.53 -4.87
CA CYS A 22 2.66 11.54 -4.68
C CYS A 22 3.93 11.88 -5.48
N SER A 23 3.81 12.32 -6.73
CA SER A 23 4.96 12.73 -7.54
C SER A 23 5.63 14.01 -7.01
N GLN A 24 4.84 15.00 -6.60
CA GLN A 24 5.33 16.23 -5.98
C GLN A 24 6.00 15.97 -4.63
N THR A 25 5.48 15.02 -3.85
CA THR A 25 6.13 14.56 -2.61
C THR A 25 7.50 13.98 -2.92
N LEU A 26 7.63 13.15 -3.96
CA LEU A 26 8.94 12.63 -4.35
C LEU A 26 9.88 13.75 -4.82
N ASP A 27 9.39 14.73 -5.59
CA ASP A 27 10.17 15.92 -5.95
C ASP A 27 10.70 16.67 -4.71
N LEU A 28 9.86 16.82 -3.70
CA LEU A 28 10.23 17.46 -2.43
C LEU A 28 11.31 16.65 -1.71
N LEU A 29 11.21 15.32 -1.67
CA LEU A 29 12.24 14.45 -1.08
C LEU A 29 13.58 14.58 -1.82
N PHE A 30 13.58 14.65 -3.15
CA PHE A 30 14.80 14.92 -3.94
C PHE A 30 15.41 16.29 -3.62
N LYS A 31 14.58 17.34 -3.51
CA LYS A 31 15.03 18.69 -3.14
C LYS A 31 15.63 18.74 -1.74
N LEU A 32 14.95 18.13 -0.76
CA LEU A 32 15.45 18.01 0.61
C LEU A 32 16.79 17.27 0.65
N ASN A 33 16.89 16.13 -0.06
CA ASN A 33 18.15 15.37 -0.13
C ASN A 33 19.27 16.18 -0.80
N GLY A 34 18.94 16.95 -1.83
CA GLY A 34 19.87 17.86 -2.50
C GLY A 34 20.29 19.06 -1.66
N GLY A 35 19.66 19.28 -0.51
CA GLY A 35 19.94 20.43 0.37
C GLY A 35 19.35 21.74 -0.14
N ALA A 36 18.23 21.69 -0.88
CA ALA A 36 17.51 22.89 -1.26
C ALA A 36 17.00 23.64 -0.02
N GLU A 37 17.08 24.98 -0.05
CA GLU A 37 16.47 25.81 0.97
C GLU A 37 14.95 25.85 0.76
N LEU A 38 14.21 25.33 1.73
CA LEU A 38 12.77 25.20 1.68
C LEU A 38 12.16 25.83 2.93
N GLU A 39 11.07 26.57 2.75
CA GLU A 39 10.32 27.15 3.85
C GLU A 39 9.39 26.10 4.47
N ASN A 40 9.49 25.90 5.78
CA ASN A 40 8.56 25.06 6.51
C ASN A 40 7.36 25.87 7.03
N ILE A 41 6.24 25.79 6.32
CA ILE A 41 5.01 26.53 6.66
C ILE A 41 4.31 26.04 7.94
N THR A 42 4.73 24.90 8.51
CA THR A 42 4.09 24.31 9.72
C THR A 42 4.55 24.94 11.03
N GLN A 43 5.46 25.93 10.99
CA GLN A 43 6.06 26.57 12.16
C GLN A 43 6.77 25.59 13.12
N SER A 44 7.16 24.42 12.62
CA SER A 44 7.93 23.43 13.38
C SER A 44 9.38 23.87 13.56
N SER A 45 10.00 23.49 14.68
CA SER A 45 11.44 23.67 14.95
C SER A 45 12.33 22.70 14.15
N MET A 46 11.74 21.88 13.29
CA MET A 46 12.46 20.92 12.45
C MET A 46 13.38 21.63 11.47
N ASN A 47 14.69 21.38 11.60
CA ASN A 47 15.69 21.84 10.65
C ASN A 47 15.64 21.00 9.37
N LEU A 48 15.07 21.54 8.29
CA LEU A 48 14.98 20.84 7.00
C LEU A 48 16.35 20.57 6.36
N GLY A 49 17.39 21.34 6.71
CA GLY A 49 18.76 21.11 6.24
C GLY A 49 19.34 19.78 6.73
N ALA A 50 18.79 19.19 7.79
CA ALA A 50 19.19 17.88 8.30
C ALA A 50 18.90 16.73 7.33
N PHE A 51 18.05 16.94 6.32
CA PHE A 51 17.72 15.94 5.30
C PHE A 51 18.71 15.90 4.14
N LYS A 52 19.71 16.79 4.09
CA LYS A 52 20.71 16.82 3.02
C LYS A 52 21.56 15.55 3.03
N ASN A 53 21.59 14.83 1.90
CA ASN A 53 22.38 13.62 1.67
C ASN A 53 22.12 12.46 2.65
N VAL A 54 20.95 12.39 3.30
CA VAL A 54 20.63 11.31 4.25
C VAL A 54 19.68 10.25 3.68
N MET A 55 19.01 10.53 2.55
CA MET A 55 18.04 9.61 1.95
C MET A 55 18.66 8.86 0.77
N ASP A 56 18.48 7.54 0.75
CA ASP A 56 18.66 6.74 -0.45
C ASP A 56 17.41 6.87 -1.34
N LEU A 57 17.55 7.62 -2.43
CA LEU A 57 16.49 7.85 -3.42
C LEU A 57 16.71 7.05 -4.71
N SER A 58 17.60 6.05 -4.70
CA SER A 58 17.86 5.19 -5.87
C SER A 58 16.69 4.27 -6.19
N SER A 59 15.98 3.79 -5.15
CA SER A 59 14.86 2.87 -5.28
C SER A 59 13.64 3.26 -4.40
N PRO A 60 12.99 4.41 -4.65
CA PRO A 60 11.84 4.84 -3.87
C PRO A 60 10.68 3.84 -3.95
N ALA A 61 10.09 3.50 -2.80
CA ALA A 61 8.89 2.68 -2.71
C ALA A 61 7.66 3.55 -2.43
N ILE A 62 6.49 3.10 -2.88
CA ILE A 62 5.20 3.72 -2.57
C ILE A 62 4.24 2.68 -1.99
N ALA A 63 3.60 3.04 -0.89
CA ALA A 63 2.62 2.22 -0.21
C ALA A 63 1.29 2.97 -0.09
N GLY A 64 0.20 2.23 -0.01
CA GLY A 64 -1.11 2.83 0.20
C GLY A 64 -2.12 1.80 0.68
N HIS A 65 -3.15 2.29 1.38
CA HIS A 65 -4.27 1.50 1.89
C HIS A 65 -5.57 1.91 1.21
N SER A 66 -6.45 0.96 0.88
CA SER A 66 -7.77 1.24 0.32
C SER A 66 -7.67 2.08 -0.96
N PHE A 67 -8.22 3.30 -0.96
CA PHE A 67 -8.08 4.24 -2.08
C PHE A 67 -6.62 4.69 -2.32
N GLY A 68 -5.77 4.64 -1.29
CA GLY A 68 -4.33 4.83 -1.38
C GLY A 68 -3.64 3.74 -2.21
N SER A 69 -4.13 2.49 -2.17
CA SER A 69 -3.65 1.42 -3.06
C SER A 69 -3.97 1.73 -4.51
N THR A 70 -5.14 2.29 -4.77
CA THR A 70 -5.54 2.71 -6.11
C THR A 70 -4.72 3.90 -6.59
N THR A 71 -4.41 4.81 -5.66
CA THR A 71 -3.49 5.93 -5.88
C THR A 71 -2.12 5.43 -6.29
N LEU A 72 -1.52 4.51 -5.52
CA LEU A 72 -0.16 4.04 -5.80
C LEU A 72 -0.06 3.33 -7.14
N LEU A 73 -1.07 2.53 -7.53
CA LEU A 73 -1.08 1.88 -8.84
C LEU A 73 -1.06 2.90 -9.97
N ARG A 74 -1.88 3.95 -9.87
CA ARG A 74 -1.88 5.04 -10.84
C ARG A 74 -0.55 5.80 -10.84
N THR A 75 0.03 6.05 -9.66
CA THR A 75 1.33 6.71 -9.53
C THR A 75 2.44 5.88 -10.16
N LEU A 76 2.50 4.56 -9.95
CA LEU A 76 3.49 3.69 -10.58
C LEU A 76 3.37 3.68 -12.12
N ALA A 77 2.14 3.75 -12.63
CA ALA A 77 1.88 3.85 -14.06
C ALA A 77 2.38 5.19 -14.66
N ALA A 78 2.29 6.29 -13.90
CA ALA A 78 2.65 7.64 -14.37
C ALA A 78 4.12 8.04 -14.08
N ASP A 79 4.68 7.66 -12.94
CA ASP A 79 5.99 8.11 -12.45
C ASP A 79 6.96 6.93 -12.25
N LYS A 80 7.91 6.80 -13.18
CA LYS A 80 8.88 5.69 -13.22
C LYS A 80 10.02 5.81 -12.21
N ARG A 81 10.06 6.89 -11.42
CA ARG A 81 11.06 7.04 -10.35
C ARG A 81 10.75 6.09 -9.21
N TYR A 82 9.48 5.88 -8.87
CA TYR A 82 9.08 4.82 -7.95
C TYR A 82 9.42 3.45 -8.52
N LYS A 83 10.02 2.59 -7.70
CA LYS A 83 10.53 1.26 -8.09
C LYS A 83 9.77 0.10 -7.47
N ILE A 84 9.04 0.31 -6.37
CA ILE A 84 8.36 -0.78 -5.64
C ILE A 84 6.98 -0.30 -5.16
N GLY A 85 5.96 -1.17 -5.27
CA GLY A 85 4.60 -0.90 -4.80
C GLY A 85 4.13 -1.83 -3.68
N LEU A 86 3.45 -1.27 -2.67
CA LEU A 86 2.80 -2.01 -1.58
C LEU A 86 1.32 -1.61 -1.47
N ALA A 87 0.42 -2.44 -1.97
CA ALA A 87 -1.03 -2.22 -1.96
C ALA A 87 -1.71 -2.97 -0.81
N MET A 88 -2.24 -2.24 0.16
CA MET A 88 -2.93 -2.78 1.32
C MET A 88 -4.44 -2.65 1.12
N ASP A 89 -5.17 -3.77 1.04
CA ASP A 89 -6.61 -3.82 0.78
C ASP A 89 -7.05 -2.89 -0.36
N ALA A 90 -6.58 -3.15 -1.57
CA ALA A 90 -6.83 -2.22 -2.67
C ALA A 90 -8.32 -2.10 -3.01
N TRP A 91 -8.85 -0.87 -2.98
CA TRP A 91 -10.19 -0.57 -3.48
C TRP A 91 -10.13 -0.29 -4.98
N MET A 92 -10.20 -1.35 -5.77
CA MET A 92 -9.94 -1.35 -7.22
C MET A 92 -11.05 -0.69 -8.05
N TRP A 93 -12.24 -0.46 -7.48
CA TRP A 93 -13.39 0.09 -8.21
C TRP A 93 -13.08 1.35 -9.05
N PRO A 94 -12.32 2.35 -8.56
CA PRO A 94 -12.00 3.54 -9.36
C PRO A 94 -11.09 3.29 -10.57
N LEU A 95 -10.45 2.11 -10.68
CA LEU A 95 -9.59 1.72 -11.82
C LEU A 95 -10.20 0.62 -12.69
N LYS A 96 -11.46 0.24 -12.45
CA LYS A 96 -12.07 -0.91 -13.13
C LYS A 96 -12.12 -0.79 -14.66
N ASP A 97 -12.18 0.44 -15.16
CA ASP A 97 -12.24 0.78 -16.59
C ASP A 97 -10.87 1.24 -17.16
N GLU A 98 -9.79 1.21 -16.35
CA GLU A 98 -8.45 1.70 -16.70
C GLU A 98 -7.41 0.56 -16.69
N LEU A 99 -7.77 -0.60 -17.23
CA LEU A 99 -6.93 -1.79 -17.20
C LEU A 99 -5.65 -1.63 -18.04
N GLU A 100 -5.60 -0.69 -18.98
CA GLU A 100 -4.38 -0.35 -19.72
C GLU A 100 -3.25 0.14 -18.81
N LEU A 101 -3.56 0.65 -17.61
CA LEU A 101 -2.54 1.02 -16.62
C LEU A 101 -1.66 -0.16 -16.22
N THR A 102 -2.18 -1.39 -16.27
CA THR A 102 -1.42 -2.62 -15.93
C THR A 102 -0.15 -2.75 -16.76
N ARG A 103 -0.23 -2.42 -18.06
CA ARG A 103 0.90 -2.48 -19.01
C ARG A 103 1.96 -1.44 -18.72
N ASN A 104 1.55 -0.33 -18.11
CA ASN A 104 2.46 0.76 -17.78
C ASN A 104 3.18 0.50 -16.44
N ILE A 105 2.70 -0.40 -15.58
CA ILE A 105 3.35 -0.69 -14.30
C ILE A 105 4.36 -1.83 -14.49
N GLN A 106 5.64 -1.47 -14.61
CA GLN A 106 6.74 -2.44 -14.74
C GLN A 106 7.38 -2.78 -13.39
N GLN A 107 7.05 -2.01 -12.35
CA GLN A 107 7.54 -2.20 -11.00
C GLN A 107 6.90 -3.43 -10.34
N PRO A 108 7.62 -4.16 -9.47
CA PRO A 108 7.04 -5.22 -8.65
C PRO A 108 6.02 -4.62 -7.66
N VAL A 109 4.84 -5.23 -7.55
CA VAL A 109 3.78 -4.82 -6.62
C VAL A 109 3.31 -5.98 -5.75
N LEU A 110 3.29 -5.76 -4.43
CA LEU A 110 2.69 -6.67 -3.47
C LEU A 110 1.30 -6.17 -3.07
N PHE A 111 0.30 -7.05 -3.14
CA PHE A 111 -1.03 -6.84 -2.59
C PHE A 111 -1.18 -7.60 -1.27
N ILE A 112 -1.60 -6.92 -0.20
CA ILE A 112 -1.92 -7.50 1.09
C ILE A 112 -3.39 -7.23 1.39
N ASN A 113 -4.22 -8.25 1.23
CA ASN A 113 -5.67 -8.17 1.44
C ASN A 113 -6.04 -8.61 2.86
N SER A 114 -7.16 -8.08 3.34
CA SER A 114 -7.90 -8.61 4.46
C SER A 114 -9.00 -9.54 3.96
N GLU A 115 -9.34 -10.53 4.78
CA GLU A 115 -10.31 -11.57 4.41
C GLU A 115 -11.70 -11.03 4.10
N THR A 116 -12.19 -10.07 4.91
CA THR A 116 -13.61 -9.66 4.91
C THR A 116 -13.93 -8.36 4.17
N PHE A 117 -12.93 -7.67 3.62
CA PHE A 117 -13.12 -6.40 2.90
C PHE A 117 -13.56 -6.60 1.45
N GLN A 118 -13.10 -7.70 0.84
CA GLN A 118 -13.09 -7.86 -0.60
C GLN A 118 -14.48 -8.23 -1.14
N THR A 119 -15.00 -7.45 -2.09
CA THR A 119 -16.24 -7.80 -2.83
C THR A 119 -15.89 -8.56 -4.11
N SER A 120 -16.82 -9.38 -4.62
CA SER A 120 -16.59 -10.15 -5.86
C SER A 120 -16.16 -9.28 -7.05
N HIS A 121 -16.74 -8.08 -7.18
CA HIS A 121 -16.40 -7.13 -8.24
C HIS A 121 -15.00 -6.50 -8.03
N ASN A 122 -14.63 -6.19 -6.79
CA ASN A 122 -13.30 -5.70 -6.46
C ASN A 122 -12.23 -6.77 -6.74
N LEU A 123 -12.51 -8.03 -6.36
CA LEU A 123 -11.64 -9.17 -6.64
C LEU A 123 -11.52 -9.48 -8.12
N GLU A 124 -12.60 -9.36 -8.89
CA GLU A 124 -12.55 -9.53 -10.33
C GLU A 124 -11.63 -8.49 -10.98
N THR A 125 -11.77 -7.22 -10.56
CA THR A 125 -10.89 -6.15 -11.04
C THR A 125 -9.44 -6.40 -10.63
N MET A 126 -9.20 -6.81 -9.38
CA MET A 126 -7.87 -7.19 -8.91
C MET A 126 -7.28 -8.34 -9.71
N LYS A 127 -8.06 -9.40 -9.97
CA LYS A 127 -7.63 -10.55 -10.80
C LYS A 127 -7.22 -10.11 -12.20
N ARG A 128 -8.00 -9.25 -12.84
CA ARG A 128 -7.65 -8.68 -14.16
C ARG A 128 -6.36 -7.86 -14.08
N PHE A 129 -6.17 -7.12 -12.98
CA PHE A 129 -4.99 -6.29 -12.77
C PHE A 129 -3.72 -7.11 -12.50
N THR A 130 -3.85 -8.24 -11.81
CA THR A 130 -2.71 -9.12 -11.48
C THR A 130 -2.40 -10.13 -12.58
N ALA A 131 -3.40 -10.62 -13.31
CA ALA A 131 -3.21 -11.59 -14.39
C ALA A 131 -2.55 -10.97 -15.64
N ASN A 132 -2.83 -9.70 -15.94
CA ASN A 132 -2.28 -9.01 -17.12
C ASN A 132 -0.88 -8.41 -16.88
N ALA A 133 -0.16 -8.88 -15.86
CA ALA A 133 1.16 -8.38 -15.50
C ALA A 133 2.27 -9.21 -16.13
N ASP A 134 2.22 -9.37 -17.46
CA ASP A 134 3.19 -10.18 -18.23
C ASP A 134 4.64 -9.72 -18.05
N TYR A 135 4.84 -8.48 -17.58
CA TYR A 135 6.14 -7.81 -17.52
C TYR A 135 6.65 -7.52 -16.10
N ALA A 136 5.89 -7.82 -15.05
CA ALA A 136 6.28 -7.44 -13.68
C ALA A 136 5.65 -8.31 -12.59
N GLU A 137 6.39 -8.54 -11.50
CA GLU A 137 5.90 -9.34 -10.37
C GLU A 137 4.63 -8.72 -9.74
N ARG A 138 3.60 -9.55 -9.58
CA ARG A 138 2.37 -9.25 -8.82
C ARG A 138 2.16 -10.33 -7.78
N SER A 139 2.64 -10.06 -6.58
CA SER A 139 2.43 -10.95 -5.45
C SER A 139 1.13 -10.59 -4.75
N VAL A 140 0.31 -11.58 -4.40
CA VAL A 140 -0.93 -11.35 -3.62
C VAL A 140 -0.92 -12.23 -2.38
N LEU A 141 -1.17 -11.62 -1.23
CA LEU A 141 -1.31 -12.26 0.06
C LEU A 141 -2.62 -11.81 0.71
N THR A 142 -3.24 -12.69 1.48
CA THR A 142 -4.45 -12.40 2.25
C THR A 142 -4.23 -12.80 3.70
N LEU A 143 -4.48 -11.87 4.61
CA LEU A 143 -4.48 -12.10 6.05
C LEU A 143 -5.85 -12.67 6.46
N ARG A 144 -5.84 -13.90 6.95
CA ARG A 144 -7.04 -14.60 7.42
C ARG A 144 -7.53 -14.01 8.73
N GLY A 145 -8.83 -14.02 8.92
CA GLY A 145 -9.49 -13.45 10.08
C GLY A 145 -9.44 -11.93 10.17
N SER A 146 -8.84 -11.23 9.21
CA SER A 146 -8.69 -9.77 9.26
C SER A 146 -9.83 -9.02 8.56
N ILE A 147 -10.02 -7.79 9.00
CA ILE A 147 -10.98 -6.82 8.48
C ILE A 147 -10.24 -5.64 7.88
N HIS A 148 -10.92 -4.82 7.08
CA HIS A 148 -10.32 -3.67 6.40
C HIS A 148 -9.56 -2.73 7.34
N ASP A 149 -10.07 -2.55 8.55
CA ASP A 149 -9.49 -1.67 9.56
C ASP A 149 -8.19 -2.21 10.17
N ASN A 150 -7.88 -3.51 10.01
CA ASN A 150 -6.59 -4.04 10.47
C ASN A 150 -5.38 -3.47 9.71
N GLN A 151 -5.62 -2.74 8.61
CA GLN A 151 -4.61 -2.05 7.82
C GLN A 151 -4.34 -0.61 8.31
N ASN A 152 -5.05 -0.13 9.33
CA ASN A 152 -4.88 1.20 9.92
C ASN A 152 -4.77 1.14 11.46
N ASP A 153 -4.46 2.28 12.09
CA ASP A 153 -4.15 2.34 13.52
C ASP A 153 -5.40 2.22 14.44
N VAL A 154 -6.61 2.39 13.90
CA VAL A 154 -7.83 2.56 14.71
C VAL A 154 -8.12 1.35 15.61
N PRO A 155 -8.08 0.09 15.13
CA PRO A 155 -8.33 -1.07 15.99
C PRO A 155 -7.28 -1.29 17.08
N TYR A 156 -6.11 -0.66 16.96
CA TYR A 156 -5.07 -0.69 17.99
C TYR A 156 -5.23 0.44 19.01
N LEU A 157 -5.58 1.65 18.57
CA LEU A 157 -5.72 2.82 19.44
C LEU A 157 -6.97 2.78 20.33
N LEU A 158 -7.99 2.01 19.94
CA LEU A 158 -9.23 1.91 20.70
C LEU A 158 -9.15 0.91 21.86
N PRO A 159 -9.69 1.26 23.04
CA PRO A 159 -9.84 0.33 24.14
C PRO A 159 -10.60 -0.94 23.73
N TRP A 160 -10.19 -2.09 24.29
CA TRP A 160 -10.73 -3.40 23.93
C TRP A 160 -12.27 -3.49 24.00
N TYR A 161 -12.89 -2.78 24.94
CA TYR A 161 -14.33 -2.79 25.15
C TYR A 161 -15.10 -2.02 24.07
N ILE A 162 -14.51 -1.02 23.42
CA ILE A 162 -15.10 -0.35 22.24
C ILE A 162 -14.93 -1.26 21.03
N ARG A 163 -13.70 -1.77 20.87
CA ARG A 163 -13.32 -2.62 19.74
C ARG A 163 -14.22 -3.85 19.58
N ARG A 164 -14.62 -4.49 20.69
CA ARG A 164 -15.47 -5.70 20.62
C ARG A 164 -16.85 -5.45 19.99
N PHE A 165 -17.30 -4.21 19.91
CA PHE A 165 -18.60 -3.84 19.35
C PHE A 165 -18.52 -3.24 17.95
N THR A 166 -17.34 -2.76 17.53
CA THR A 166 -17.18 -2.03 16.27
C THR A 166 -16.28 -2.75 15.25
N TYR A 167 -15.34 -3.57 15.72
CA TYR A 167 -14.33 -4.23 14.87
C TYR A 167 -14.27 -5.72 15.16
N HIS A 168 -15.02 -6.49 14.38
CA HIS A 168 -15.13 -7.94 14.52
C HIS A 168 -14.04 -8.68 13.73
N SER A 169 -12.77 -8.40 14.07
CA SER A 169 -11.63 -9.15 13.53
C SER A 169 -11.42 -10.44 14.33
N ALA A 170 -11.27 -11.57 13.64
CA ALA A 170 -10.97 -12.86 14.25
C ALA A 170 -9.49 -12.98 14.62
N ILE A 171 -8.60 -12.37 13.83
CA ILE A 171 -7.19 -12.23 14.19
C ILE A 171 -7.02 -11.08 15.19
N HIS A 172 -6.10 -11.23 16.15
CA HIS A 172 -5.79 -10.14 17.06
C HIS A 172 -5.22 -8.93 16.28
N PRO A 173 -5.72 -7.69 16.45
CA PRO A 173 -5.31 -6.56 15.62
C PRO A 173 -3.82 -6.24 15.65
N LEU A 174 -3.17 -6.39 16.82
CA LEU A 174 -1.72 -6.20 16.92
C LEU A 174 -0.95 -7.26 16.13
N LEU A 175 -1.44 -8.51 16.13
CA LEU A 175 -0.83 -9.57 15.35
C LEU A 175 -1.03 -9.31 13.85
N ALA A 176 -2.21 -8.87 13.43
CA ALA A 176 -2.48 -8.51 12.04
C ALA A 176 -1.52 -7.40 11.55
N LEU A 177 -1.33 -6.35 12.36
CA LEU A 177 -0.39 -5.27 12.06
C LEU A 177 1.06 -5.76 12.01
N GLN A 178 1.48 -6.60 12.97
CA GLN A 178 2.83 -7.19 12.98
C GLN A 178 3.08 -8.04 11.74
N LEU A 179 2.14 -8.92 11.38
CA LEU A 179 2.25 -9.74 10.17
C LEU A 179 2.29 -8.88 8.91
N ASN A 180 1.46 -7.85 8.82
CA ASN A 180 1.46 -6.93 7.70
C ASN A 180 2.82 -6.22 7.52
N ASN A 181 3.38 -5.71 8.62
CA ASN A 181 4.69 -5.05 8.62
C ASN A 181 5.80 -6.04 8.25
N CYS A 182 5.78 -7.26 8.80
CA CYS A 182 6.78 -8.28 8.50
C CYS A 182 6.73 -8.71 7.02
N ILE A 183 5.52 -8.90 6.48
CA ILE A 183 5.30 -9.20 5.06
C ILE A 183 5.84 -8.05 4.19
N SER A 184 5.48 -6.81 4.51
CA SER A 184 5.89 -5.61 3.77
C SER A 184 7.41 -5.43 3.78
N LEU A 185 8.05 -5.52 4.96
CA LEU A 185 9.50 -5.39 5.11
C LEU A 185 10.24 -6.52 4.38
N ARG A 186 9.77 -7.76 4.49
CA ARG A 186 10.37 -8.90 3.78
C ARG A 186 10.32 -8.67 2.26
N TYR A 187 9.20 -8.19 1.74
CA TYR A 187 9.06 -7.89 0.32
C TYR A 187 9.94 -6.74 -0.15
N LEU A 188 10.02 -5.65 0.63
CA LEU A 188 10.94 -4.54 0.35
C LEU A 188 12.39 -5.02 0.34
N ARG A 189 12.81 -5.82 1.32
CA ARG A 189 14.17 -6.38 1.37
C ARG A 189 14.48 -7.23 0.13
N GLN A 190 13.55 -8.08 -0.29
CA GLN A 190 13.69 -8.87 -1.51
C GLN A 190 13.85 -7.97 -2.74
N CYS A 191 13.00 -6.96 -2.91
CA CYS A 191 13.06 -6.04 -4.05
C CYS A 191 14.33 -5.18 -4.07
N LEU A 192 14.87 -4.84 -2.89
CA LEU A 192 16.09 -4.04 -2.73
C LEU A 192 17.38 -4.89 -2.71
N GLY A 193 17.28 -6.21 -2.85
CA GLY A 193 18.44 -7.11 -2.84
C GLY A 193 19.11 -7.26 -1.46
N HIS A 194 18.39 -6.95 -0.38
CA HIS A 194 18.87 -7.17 0.99
C HIS A 194 18.65 -8.63 1.43
N PRO A 195 19.51 -9.18 2.31
CA PRO A 195 19.36 -10.54 2.80
C PRO A 195 18.03 -10.69 3.57
N PRO A 196 17.40 -11.87 3.54
CA PRO A 196 16.18 -12.11 4.31
C PRO A 196 16.45 -11.91 5.80
N ASP A 197 15.44 -11.41 6.50
CA ASP A 197 15.48 -11.28 7.94
C ASP A 197 14.99 -12.60 8.56
N GLU A 198 15.84 -13.24 9.36
CA GLU A 198 15.52 -14.53 9.97
C GLU A 198 14.38 -14.43 10.99
N GLU A 199 14.30 -13.35 11.76
CA GLU A 199 13.26 -13.17 12.77
C GLU A 199 11.91 -12.97 12.10
N HIS A 200 11.84 -12.10 11.09
CA HIS A 200 10.63 -11.94 10.29
C HIS A 200 10.24 -13.26 9.60
N SER A 201 11.20 -14.03 9.10
CA SER A 201 10.90 -15.31 8.43
C SER A 201 10.34 -16.33 9.42
N LYS A 202 10.96 -16.50 10.59
CA LYS A 202 10.48 -17.39 11.67
C LYS A 202 9.09 -16.98 12.15
N LEU A 203 8.81 -15.67 12.27
CA LEU A 203 7.50 -15.17 12.68
C LEU A 203 6.41 -15.51 11.65
N LEU A 204 6.69 -15.29 10.35
CA LEU A 204 5.75 -15.60 9.27
C LEU A 204 5.50 -17.11 9.14
N GLU A 205 6.50 -17.95 9.39
CA GLU A 205 6.36 -19.40 9.47
C GLU A 205 5.51 -19.83 10.67
N HIS A 206 5.77 -19.23 11.84
CA HIS A 206 5.02 -19.53 13.07
C HIS A 206 3.53 -19.17 12.98
N TYR A 207 3.20 -18.12 12.23
CA TYR A 207 1.83 -17.65 12.03
C TYR A 207 1.28 -17.95 10.62
N ALA A 208 1.84 -18.95 9.92
CA ALA A 208 1.45 -19.29 8.56
C ALA A 208 -0.05 -19.62 8.42
N GLN A 209 -0.72 -20.11 9.47
CA GLN A 209 -2.16 -20.34 9.49
C GLN A 209 -3.00 -19.08 9.24
N TRP A 210 -2.44 -17.89 9.49
CA TRP A 210 -3.09 -16.61 9.27
C TRP A 210 -2.79 -16.01 7.89
N ILE A 211 -1.96 -16.67 7.08
CA ILE A 211 -1.48 -16.13 5.81
C ILE A 211 -1.91 -17.05 4.67
N TYR A 212 -2.64 -16.50 3.71
CA TYR A 212 -3.01 -17.18 2.48
C TYR A 212 -2.31 -16.53 1.28
N ARG A 213 -1.71 -17.34 0.40
CA ARG A 213 -1.09 -16.86 -0.84
C ARG A 213 -2.14 -16.84 -1.94
N GLY A 214 -2.49 -15.63 -2.39
CA GLY A 214 -3.48 -15.42 -3.44
C GLY A 214 -4.64 -14.55 -3.00
N ILE A 215 -5.58 -14.43 -3.94
CA ILE A 215 -6.87 -13.76 -3.75
C ILE A 215 -7.83 -14.77 -3.10
N PRO A 216 -8.54 -14.42 -2.02
CA PRO A 216 -9.46 -15.33 -1.33
C PRO A 216 -10.61 -15.80 -2.24
#